data_AF-A0A812UPW5-F1
#
_entry.id   AF-A0A812UPW5-F1
#
_cell.length_a   1.000
_cell.length_b   1.000
_cell.length_c   1.000
_cell.angle_alpha   90.00
_cell.angle_beta   90.00
_cell.angle_gamma   90.00
#
_symmetry.space_group_name_H-M   'P 1'
#
loop_
_entity.id
_entity.type
_entity.pdbx_description
1 polymer ?
#
loop_
_entity_poly.entity_id
_entity_poly.type
_entity_poly.pdbx_seq_one_letter_code
_entity_poly.pdbx_strand_id
1 'polypeptide(L)'
;MYIEEVIIDGFKSYSTRVTVGPFDRQFNAITGLNGSGKSNILDSICFVLGISNLTQVRVGNLSELVYKQGQAGVTKASVTVVFNNEDKQGSPVGYEMHDKIIITRQIVIGGRNRYLLNSHNVQQNQIQNLFHSVSLNVNNPHFLIMQGRITKVINMKPQETLSMIEEAAGTRMYENKKAGALKTLEKKQNKVDEINRLLSEEITPTLEKLQKERSNYMLWVSNNNEIERLERFCVAYEYVQFKNRLENKNQQLEEMEETLGQLVSAVKALIERDAAINKEVKQRTASRDKARSQELKKVEDEHNKLSKEMASSESKLKNKKAELESEKEHQKKSSSGMGDLKKQLAQKEGAFEKEKGKYEKLAQEDENTKKEIERAQWSMQALTAGMAEAPAPDAGEGRSMREQLLAAQTRLQEMQAEEKTKTMAISSLKERIHSSEQILGRSKQEHKRLAKERDAVETIIVEKKEQLEAANFDADGFARLQQAKRQAEAKATRAEGFAALMSDLS
;
A
#
# COMPACT_ATOMS: atom_id res chain seq x y z
N MET A 1 -106.46 -50.92 38.76
CA MET A 1 -105.86 -52.20 38.35
C MET A 1 -105.90 -53.22 39.49
N TYR A 2 -106.39 -54.44 39.27
CA TYR A 2 -106.36 -55.55 40.24
C TYR A 2 -106.06 -56.89 39.54
N ILE A 3 -105.66 -57.93 40.29
CA ILE A 3 -105.36 -59.25 39.72
C ILE A 3 -106.67 -59.98 39.42
N GLU A 4 -106.88 -60.44 38.19
CA GLU A 4 -108.06 -61.21 37.78
C GLU A 4 -107.78 -62.72 37.88
N GLU A 5 -106.62 -63.18 37.37
CA GLU A 5 -106.20 -64.57 37.43
C GLU A 5 -104.67 -64.70 37.43
N VAL A 6 -104.18 -65.82 37.96
CA VAL A 6 -102.76 -66.19 37.97
C VAL A 6 -102.60 -67.57 37.35
N ILE A 7 -101.84 -67.65 36.26
CA ILE A 7 -101.55 -68.89 35.54
C ILE A 7 -100.12 -69.31 35.89
N ILE A 8 -99.98 -70.46 36.53
CA ILE A 8 -98.71 -71.01 37.01
C ILE A 8 -98.39 -72.26 36.20
N ASP A 9 -97.19 -72.37 35.65
CA ASP A 9 -96.74 -73.54 34.88
C ASP A 9 -95.28 -73.87 35.22
N GLY A 10 -95.03 -75.12 35.62
CA GLY A 10 -93.68 -75.62 35.95
C GLY A 10 -92.99 -74.94 37.15
N PHE A 11 -93.74 -74.30 38.06
CA PHE A 11 -93.20 -73.48 39.16
C PHE A 11 -93.30 -74.18 40.53
N LYS A 12 -92.18 -74.32 41.24
CA LYS A 12 -92.04 -74.94 42.58
C LYS A 12 -92.77 -76.29 42.71
N SER A 13 -93.96 -76.32 43.32
CA SER A 13 -94.77 -77.53 43.52
C SER A 13 -95.74 -77.83 42.38
N TYR A 14 -95.90 -76.91 41.44
CA TYR A 14 -96.82 -77.03 40.30
C TYR A 14 -96.07 -77.58 39.08
N SER A 15 -96.24 -78.87 38.79
CA SER A 15 -95.63 -79.54 37.63
C SER A 15 -96.37 -79.27 36.32
N THR A 16 -97.68 -79.07 36.40
CA THR A 16 -98.56 -78.79 35.26
C THR A 16 -99.10 -77.37 35.34
N ARG A 17 -99.64 -76.88 34.21
CA ARG A 17 -100.32 -75.60 34.13
C ARG A 17 -101.56 -75.58 35.03
N VAL A 18 -101.60 -74.66 35.98
CA VAL A 18 -102.72 -74.42 36.90
C VAL A 18 -103.13 -72.95 36.81
N THR A 19 -104.43 -72.71 36.64
CA THR A 19 -105.01 -71.37 36.70
C THR A 19 -105.65 -71.17 38.07
N VAL A 20 -105.23 -70.11 38.77
CA VAL A 20 -105.80 -69.69 40.06
C VAL A 20 -106.63 -68.43 39.80
N GLY A 21 -107.95 -68.53 40.03
CA GLY A 21 -108.89 -67.45 39.83
C GLY A 21 -110.31 -67.95 39.49
N PRO A 22 -111.26 -67.03 39.23
CA PRO A 22 -111.09 -65.58 39.24
C PRO A 22 -110.96 -65.00 40.66
N PHE A 23 -110.13 -63.97 40.82
CA PHE A 23 -109.98 -63.22 42.07
C PHE A 23 -110.99 -62.07 42.15
N ASP A 24 -111.52 -61.81 43.35
CA ASP A 24 -112.36 -60.65 43.65
C ASP A 24 -111.51 -59.38 43.78
N ARG A 25 -112.09 -58.21 43.48
CA ARG A 25 -111.47 -56.90 43.64
C ARG A 25 -111.15 -56.57 45.10
N GLN A 26 -111.97 -57.01 46.06
CA GLN A 26 -111.89 -56.54 47.44
C GLN A 26 -111.09 -57.47 48.35
N PHE A 27 -111.47 -58.75 48.44
CA PHE A 27 -110.88 -59.67 49.40
C PHE A 27 -110.80 -61.08 48.83
N ASN A 28 -109.62 -61.70 48.99
CA ASN A 28 -109.35 -63.05 48.53
C ASN A 28 -108.66 -63.83 49.65
N ALA A 29 -109.17 -65.02 49.97
CA ALA A 29 -108.59 -65.89 50.97
C ALA A 29 -108.05 -67.18 50.33
N ILE A 30 -106.77 -67.49 50.57
CA ILE A 30 -106.13 -68.74 50.13
C ILE A 30 -105.99 -69.65 51.34
N THR A 31 -106.73 -70.74 51.34
CA THR A 31 -106.79 -71.74 52.42
C THR A 31 -106.45 -73.14 51.90
N GLY A 32 -106.04 -74.05 52.79
CA GLY A 32 -105.66 -75.41 52.43
C GLY A 32 -104.84 -76.09 53.53
N LEU A 33 -104.51 -77.38 53.35
CA LEU A 33 -103.70 -78.17 54.28
C LEU A 33 -102.25 -77.65 54.36
N ASN A 34 -101.53 -77.94 55.44
CA ASN A 34 -100.10 -77.60 55.52
C ASN A 34 -99.31 -78.40 54.47
N GLY A 35 -98.38 -77.74 53.77
CA GLY A 35 -97.61 -78.37 52.68
C GLY A 35 -98.29 -78.42 51.31
N SER A 36 -99.56 -77.99 51.18
CA SER A 36 -100.31 -78.00 49.90
C SER A 36 -99.88 -76.95 48.86
N GLY A 37 -98.79 -76.22 49.10
CA GLY A 37 -98.27 -75.23 48.16
C GLY A 37 -98.89 -73.82 48.26
N LYS A 38 -99.69 -73.51 49.29
CA LYS A 38 -100.30 -72.18 49.50
C LYS A 38 -99.31 -71.02 49.39
N SER A 39 -98.16 -71.13 50.06
CA SER A 39 -97.10 -70.11 50.01
C SER A 39 -96.47 -69.97 48.61
N ASN A 40 -96.49 -71.03 47.80
CA ASN A 40 -95.93 -71.01 46.45
C ASN A 40 -96.79 -70.19 45.49
N ILE A 41 -98.10 -70.06 45.74
CA ILE A 41 -98.97 -69.14 44.98
C ILE A 41 -98.51 -67.70 45.21
N LEU A 42 -98.28 -67.33 46.47
CA LEU A 42 -97.76 -66.00 46.83
C LEU A 42 -96.36 -65.79 46.25
N ASP A 43 -95.48 -66.79 46.33
CA ASP A 43 -94.14 -66.72 45.73
C ASP A 43 -94.19 -66.58 44.19
N SER A 44 -95.21 -67.15 43.53
CA SER A 44 -95.39 -67.02 42.07
C SER A 44 -95.77 -65.59 41.67
N ILE A 45 -96.64 -64.93 42.44
CA ILE A 45 -97.00 -63.52 42.24
C ILE A 45 -95.77 -62.65 42.48
N CYS A 46 -95.04 -62.88 43.58
CA CYS A 46 -93.79 -62.19 43.91
C CYS A 46 -92.73 -62.33 42.81
N PHE A 47 -92.65 -63.52 42.21
CA PHE A 47 -91.77 -63.79 41.09
C PHE A 47 -92.14 -62.93 39.88
N VAL A 48 -93.42 -62.82 39.50
CA VAL A 48 -93.83 -61.98 38.36
C VAL A 48 -93.65 -60.49 38.62
N LEU A 49 -93.91 -60.03 39.85
CA LEU A 49 -93.72 -58.63 40.20
C LEU A 49 -92.26 -58.19 40.10
N GLY A 50 -91.31 -59.12 40.23
CA GLY A 50 -89.89 -58.85 39.99
C GLY A 50 -89.14 -58.34 41.21
N ILE A 51 -89.48 -58.88 42.39
CA ILE A 51 -88.77 -58.63 43.64
C ILE A 51 -87.28 -58.99 43.45
N SER A 52 -86.42 -57.99 43.64
CA SER A 52 -84.98 -58.10 43.38
C SER A 52 -84.24 -58.97 44.41
N ASN A 53 -84.82 -59.12 45.60
CA ASN A 53 -84.21 -59.86 46.69
C ASN A 53 -84.76 -61.31 46.73
N LEU A 54 -83.96 -62.25 46.24
CA LEU A 54 -84.29 -63.68 46.15
C LEU A 54 -84.57 -64.33 47.52
N THR A 55 -84.01 -63.79 48.60
CA THR A 55 -84.31 -64.26 49.97
C THR A 55 -85.78 -64.12 50.32
N GLN A 56 -86.49 -63.17 49.71
CA GLN A 56 -87.93 -62.99 49.91
C GLN A 56 -88.72 -64.13 49.23
N VAL A 57 -88.29 -64.62 48.06
CA VAL A 57 -88.96 -65.72 47.35
C VAL A 57 -88.57 -67.11 47.92
N ARG A 58 -87.88 -67.13 49.06
CA ARG A 58 -87.43 -68.33 49.80
C ARG A 58 -86.55 -69.26 48.97
N VAL A 59 -85.66 -68.68 48.18
CA VAL A 59 -84.83 -69.37 47.19
C VAL A 59 -83.45 -68.74 47.12
N GLY A 60 -82.40 -69.56 46.99
CA GLY A 60 -81.01 -69.09 46.81
C GLY A 60 -80.67 -68.79 45.35
N ASN A 61 -81.12 -69.65 44.43
CA ASN A 61 -80.90 -69.52 43.00
C ASN A 61 -82.23 -69.58 42.23
N LEU A 62 -82.39 -68.71 41.21
CA LEU A 62 -83.59 -68.65 40.39
C LEU A 62 -83.97 -70.01 39.74
N SER A 63 -83.02 -70.90 39.46
CA SER A 63 -83.29 -72.25 38.95
C SER A 63 -84.10 -73.12 39.92
N GLU A 64 -84.05 -72.87 41.23
CA GLU A 64 -84.84 -73.58 42.25
C GLU A 64 -86.34 -73.26 42.17
N LEU A 65 -86.72 -72.21 41.44
CA LEU A 65 -88.12 -71.90 41.17
C LEU A 65 -88.76 -72.84 40.15
N VAL A 66 -87.96 -73.58 39.38
CA VAL A 66 -88.46 -74.58 38.42
C VAL A 66 -88.79 -75.87 39.16
N TYR A 67 -89.91 -76.51 38.79
CA TYR A 67 -90.39 -77.74 39.41
C TYR A 67 -89.28 -78.81 39.51
N LYS A 68 -88.99 -79.26 40.74
CA LYS A 68 -87.90 -80.19 41.07
C LYS A 68 -86.55 -79.83 40.42
N GLN A 69 -86.25 -78.53 40.27
CA GLN A 69 -85.02 -78.04 39.62
C GLN A 69 -84.79 -78.66 38.22
N GLY A 70 -85.85 -79.04 37.51
CA GLY A 70 -85.78 -79.67 36.19
C GLY A 70 -85.44 -81.14 36.13
N GLN A 71 -85.24 -81.81 37.27
CA GLN A 71 -84.95 -83.25 37.33
C GLN A 71 -86.14 -84.12 36.87
N ALA A 72 -87.33 -83.55 36.78
CA ALA A 72 -88.56 -84.23 36.36
C ALA A 72 -88.97 -83.93 34.90
N GLY A 73 -88.03 -83.54 34.04
CA GLY A 73 -88.28 -83.24 32.61
C GLY A 73 -88.90 -81.86 32.34
N VAL A 74 -89.23 -81.09 33.37
CA VAL A 74 -89.75 -79.72 33.27
C VAL A 74 -88.61 -78.71 33.33
N THR A 75 -88.11 -78.24 32.18
CA THR A 75 -86.94 -77.35 32.10
C THR A 75 -87.27 -75.85 32.11
N LYS A 76 -88.56 -75.52 32.14
CA LYS A 76 -89.08 -74.15 32.08
C LYS A 76 -90.14 -73.95 33.16
N ALA A 77 -90.09 -72.80 33.83
CA ALA A 77 -91.20 -72.30 34.63
C ALA A 77 -91.70 -70.98 34.04
N SER A 78 -93.01 -70.82 33.98
CA SER A 78 -93.65 -69.57 33.59
C SER A 78 -94.80 -69.26 34.52
N VAL A 79 -94.85 -68.02 34.97
CA VAL A 79 -95.96 -67.49 35.75
C VAL A 79 -96.50 -66.28 35.01
N THR A 80 -97.81 -66.27 34.78
CA THR A 80 -98.53 -65.18 34.14
C THR A 80 -99.55 -64.63 35.11
N VAL A 81 -99.51 -63.32 35.34
CA VAL A 81 -100.52 -62.60 36.12
C VAL A 81 -101.32 -61.75 35.14
N VAL A 82 -102.63 -61.94 35.13
CA VAL A 82 -103.56 -61.13 34.35
C VAL A 82 -104.14 -60.08 35.28
N PHE A 83 -103.90 -58.82 34.94
CA PHE A 83 -104.46 -57.67 35.64
C PHE A 83 -105.65 -57.13 34.88
N ASN A 84 -106.77 -56.96 35.58
CA ASN A 84 -107.90 -56.19 35.07
C ASN A 84 -107.56 -54.69 35.17
N ASN A 85 -107.69 -54.00 34.04
CA ASN A 85 -107.35 -52.59 33.85
C ASN A 85 -108.56 -51.77 33.33
N GLU A 86 -109.78 -52.14 33.71
CA GLU A 86 -111.01 -51.40 33.34
C GLU A 86 -111.04 -49.96 33.88
N ASP A 87 -110.34 -49.70 35.00
CA ASP A 87 -110.20 -48.35 35.56
C ASP A 87 -109.08 -47.57 34.86
N LYS A 88 -109.49 -46.71 33.94
CA LYS A 88 -108.60 -45.87 33.12
C LYS A 88 -107.84 -44.82 33.92
N GLN A 89 -108.36 -44.37 35.06
CA GLN A 89 -107.67 -43.37 35.90
C GLN A 89 -106.48 -43.97 36.66
N GLY A 90 -106.56 -45.26 36.99
CA GLY A 90 -105.48 -46.02 37.64
C GLY A 90 -104.63 -46.87 36.68
N SER A 91 -104.71 -46.59 35.38
CA SER A 91 -103.99 -47.35 34.35
C SER A 91 -102.52 -46.89 34.23
N PRO A 92 -101.57 -47.81 33.96
CA PRO A 92 -100.20 -47.43 33.64
C PRO A 92 -100.14 -46.53 32.40
N VAL A 93 -99.22 -45.55 32.43
CA VAL A 93 -99.02 -44.60 31.31
C VAL A 93 -98.70 -45.37 30.02
N GLY A 94 -99.50 -45.15 28.98
CA GLY A 94 -99.35 -45.79 27.66
C GLY A 94 -100.10 -47.13 27.48
N TYR A 95 -100.79 -47.62 28.51
CA TYR A 95 -101.57 -48.87 28.45
C TYR A 95 -103.09 -48.67 28.65
N GLU A 96 -103.58 -47.43 28.60
CA GLU A 96 -104.99 -47.04 28.77
C GLU A 96 -105.96 -47.68 27.76
N MET A 97 -105.45 -48.10 26.60
CA MET A 97 -106.21 -48.74 25.54
C MET A 97 -106.40 -50.25 25.75
N HIS A 98 -105.77 -50.83 26.77
CA HIS A 98 -105.84 -52.26 27.07
C HIS A 98 -106.69 -52.49 28.32
N ASP A 99 -107.82 -53.18 28.16
CA ASP A 99 -108.72 -53.55 29.27
C ASP A 99 -108.09 -54.61 30.19
N LYS A 100 -107.13 -55.38 29.68
CA LYS A 100 -106.35 -56.38 30.43
C LYS A 100 -104.86 -56.23 30.17
N ILE A 101 -104.07 -56.33 31.23
CA ILE A 101 -102.60 -56.29 31.17
C ILE A 101 -102.07 -57.65 31.61
N ILE A 102 -101.35 -58.32 30.71
CA ILE A 102 -100.83 -59.67 30.93
C ILE A 102 -99.32 -59.56 31.15
N ILE A 103 -98.87 -59.92 32.34
CA ILE A 103 -97.44 -59.93 32.69
C ILE A 103 -97.01 -61.37 32.91
N THR A 104 -96.12 -61.87 32.06
CA THR A 104 -95.56 -63.21 32.17
C THR A 104 -94.07 -63.12 32.47
N ARG A 105 -93.61 -63.78 33.54
CA ARG A 105 -92.18 -64.01 33.77
C ARG A 105 -91.84 -65.47 33.47
N GLN A 106 -90.84 -65.69 32.64
CA GLN A 106 -90.38 -67.03 32.27
C GLN A 106 -88.92 -67.23 32.64
N ILE A 107 -88.64 -68.39 33.20
CA ILE A 107 -87.29 -68.87 33.49
C ILE A 107 -87.08 -70.22 32.83
N VAL A 108 -85.90 -70.41 32.27
CA VAL A 108 -85.44 -71.66 31.67
C VAL A 108 -84.15 -72.05 32.36
N ILE A 109 -84.02 -73.31 32.77
CA ILE A 109 -82.80 -73.81 33.42
C ILE A 109 -81.63 -73.71 32.45
N GLY A 110 -80.54 -73.04 32.85
CA GLY A 110 -79.39 -72.75 31.98
C GLY A 110 -79.67 -71.72 30.88
N GLY A 111 -80.90 -71.18 30.81
CA GLY A 111 -81.33 -70.19 29.84
C GLY A 111 -81.46 -68.78 30.42
N ARG A 112 -81.97 -67.85 29.60
CA ARG A 112 -82.21 -66.46 30.01
C ARG A 112 -83.59 -66.29 30.64
N ASN A 113 -83.63 -65.47 31.70
CA ASN A 113 -84.86 -64.98 32.29
C ASN A 113 -85.44 -63.88 31.41
N ARG A 114 -86.74 -63.94 31.11
CA ARG A 114 -87.43 -62.94 30.29
C ARG A 114 -88.75 -62.53 30.92
N TYR A 115 -89.08 -61.26 30.75
CA TYR A 115 -90.40 -60.71 31.05
C TYR A 115 -91.14 -60.51 29.73
N LEU A 116 -92.39 -60.93 29.69
CA LEU A 116 -93.30 -60.62 28.61
C LEU A 116 -94.43 -59.75 29.16
N LEU A 117 -94.67 -58.63 28.49
CA LEU A 117 -95.80 -57.74 28.74
C LEU A 117 -96.69 -57.80 27.51
N ASN A 118 -97.92 -58.28 27.64
CA ASN A 118 -98.83 -58.54 26.52
C ASN A 118 -98.13 -59.33 25.39
N SER A 119 -97.36 -60.36 25.75
CA SER A 119 -96.54 -61.20 24.85
C SER A 119 -95.31 -60.53 24.21
N HIS A 120 -95.00 -59.26 24.53
CA HIS A 120 -93.78 -58.59 24.08
C HIS A 120 -92.65 -58.72 25.11
N ASN A 121 -91.44 -59.07 24.64
CA ASN A 121 -90.27 -59.17 25.52
C ASN A 121 -89.81 -57.79 26.00
N VAL A 122 -89.78 -57.59 27.31
CA VAL A 122 -89.44 -56.32 27.95
C VAL A 122 -88.35 -56.50 28.99
N GLN A 123 -87.62 -55.41 29.28
CA GLN A 123 -86.60 -55.42 30.33
C GLN A 123 -87.26 -55.34 31.71
N GLN A 124 -86.61 -55.90 32.74
CA GLN A 124 -87.10 -55.83 34.13
C GLN A 124 -87.34 -54.38 34.59
N ASN A 125 -86.46 -53.44 34.20
CA ASN A 125 -86.62 -52.02 34.54
C ASN A 125 -87.91 -51.41 33.98
N GLN A 126 -88.36 -51.86 32.81
CA GLN A 126 -89.61 -51.39 32.21
C GLN A 126 -90.82 -51.90 32.98
N ILE A 127 -90.81 -53.16 33.43
CA ILE A 127 -91.85 -53.73 34.30
C ILE A 127 -91.88 -53.01 35.66
N GLN A 128 -90.71 -52.74 36.26
CA GLN A 128 -90.63 -51.95 37.49
C GLN A 128 -91.21 -50.54 37.31
N ASN A 129 -90.86 -49.87 36.20
CA ASN A 129 -91.43 -48.56 35.87
C ASN A 129 -92.95 -48.62 35.63
N LEU A 130 -93.47 -49.71 35.07
CA LEU A 130 -94.90 -49.93 34.90
C LEU A 130 -95.60 -50.01 36.26
N PHE A 131 -95.11 -50.82 37.19
CA PHE A 131 -95.70 -50.89 38.53
C PHE A 131 -95.55 -49.57 39.30
N HIS A 132 -94.42 -48.90 39.15
CA HIS A 132 -94.19 -47.56 39.68
C HIS A 132 -95.21 -46.53 39.21
N SER A 133 -95.66 -46.61 37.95
CA SER A 133 -96.66 -45.69 37.40
C SER A 133 -98.06 -45.88 38.00
N VAL A 134 -98.37 -47.07 38.53
CA VAL A 134 -99.61 -47.38 39.24
C VAL A 134 -99.44 -47.24 40.76
N SER A 135 -98.38 -46.54 41.20
CA SER A 135 -98.00 -46.39 42.61
C SER A 135 -97.79 -47.72 43.35
N LEU A 136 -97.54 -48.80 42.61
CA LEU A 136 -97.17 -50.11 43.15
C LEU A 136 -95.65 -50.21 43.17
N ASN A 137 -95.05 -50.04 44.34
CA ASN A 137 -93.63 -50.31 44.49
C ASN A 137 -93.41 -51.76 44.95
N VAL A 138 -93.01 -52.60 44.01
CA VAL A 138 -92.72 -54.02 44.24
C VAL A 138 -91.57 -54.25 45.24
N ASN A 139 -90.65 -53.29 45.36
CA ASN A 139 -89.52 -53.39 46.29
C ASN A 139 -89.87 -52.89 47.71
N ASN A 140 -91.10 -52.38 47.93
CA ASN A 140 -91.56 -51.95 49.24
C ASN A 140 -91.76 -53.15 50.18
N PRO A 141 -91.16 -53.17 51.38
CA PRO A 141 -91.39 -54.21 52.38
C PRO A 141 -92.85 -54.35 52.86
N HIS A 142 -93.69 -53.33 52.65
CA HIS A 142 -95.07 -53.25 53.12
C HIS A 142 -96.09 -53.72 52.09
N PHE A 143 -95.73 -53.76 50.80
CA PHE A 143 -96.57 -54.39 49.78
C PHE A 143 -96.71 -55.90 50.03
N LEU A 144 -95.68 -56.51 50.64
CA LEU A 144 -95.63 -57.94 50.90
C LEU A 144 -95.18 -58.25 52.34
N ILE A 145 -96.15 -58.52 53.21
CA ILE A 145 -95.88 -58.93 54.58
C ILE A 145 -95.76 -60.45 54.65
N MET A 146 -94.52 -60.93 54.58
CA MET A 146 -94.22 -62.35 54.83
C MET A 146 -94.13 -62.66 56.33
N GLN A 147 -94.28 -63.94 56.67
CA GLN A 147 -94.07 -64.43 58.04
C GLN A 147 -92.70 -63.98 58.58
N GLY A 148 -92.69 -63.44 59.81
CA GLY A 148 -91.48 -62.91 60.48
C GLY A 148 -91.09 -61.47 60.08
N ARG A 149 -91.69 -60.89 59.03
CA ARG A 149 -91.42 -59.51 58.60
C ARG A 149 -92.03 -58.46 59.53
N ILE A 150 -93.11 -58.82 60.23
CA ILE A 150 -93.80 -57.92 61.17
C ILE A 150 -92.86 -57.42 62.28
N THR A 151 -92.02 -58.30 62.83
CA THR A 151 -91.04 -57.93 63.86
C THR A 151 -89.96 -57.00 63.32
N LYS A 152 -89.62 -57.11 62.03
CA LYS A 152 -88.67 -56.21 61.37
C LYS A 152 -89.25 -54.81 61.20
N VAL A 153 -90.54 -54.69 60.87
CA VAL A 153 -91.23 -53.40 60.76
C VAL A 153 -91.25 -52.68 62.10
N ILE A 154 -91.52 -53.41 63.19
CA ILE A 154 -91.53 -52.84 64.55
C ILE A 154 -90.14 -52.34 64.97
N ASN A 155 -89.07 -52.99 64.49
CA ASN A 155 -87.68 -52.66 64.84
C ASN A 155 -86.94 -51.83 63.77
N MET A 156 -87.64 -51.14 62.86
CA MET A 156 -87.01 -50.33 61.81
C MET A 156 -86.24 -49.13 62.39
N LYS A 157 -85.08 -48.83 61.80
CA LYS A 157 -84.32 -47.61 62.14
C LYS A 157 -85.02 -46.37 61.58
N PRO A 158 -84.86 -45.18 62.18
CA PRO A 158 -85.48 -43.95 61.68
C PRO A 158 -85.24 -43.64 60.20
N GLN A 159 -84.07 -43.98 59.66
CA GLN A 159 -83.78 -43.83 58.22
C GLN A 159 -84.60 -44.78 57.34
N GLU A 160 -84.85 -46.01 57.81
CA GLU A 160 -85.69 -46.98 57.11
C GLU A 160 -87.17 -46.55 57.19
N THR A 161 -87.60 -46.02 58.34
CA THR A 161 -88.94 -45.45 58.53
C THR A 161 -89.15 -44.21 57.67
N LEU A 162 -88.17 -43.32 57.55
CA LEU A 162 -88.23 -42.17 56.65
C LEU A 162 -88.33 -42.63 55.20
N SER A 163 -87.48 -43.58 54.79
CA SER A 163 -87.54 -44.13 53.44
C SER A 163 -88.89 -44.79 53.13
N MET A 164 -89.52 -45.40 54.13
CA MET A 164 -90.88 -45.93 54.04
C MET A 164 -91.91 -44.81 53.83
N ILE A 165 -91.84 -43.72 54.61
CA ILE A 165 -92.77 -42.58 54.49
C ILE A 165 -92.60 -41.87 53.14
N GLU A 166 -91.36 -41.63 52.70
CA GLU A 166 -91.06 -41.03 51.39
C GLU A 166 -91.56 -41.87 50.23
N GLU A 167 -91.58 -43.19 50.41
CA GLU A 167 -92.09 -44.11 49.40
C GLU A 167 -93.62 -44.16 49.39
N ALA A 168 -94.26 -44.13 50.55
CA ALA A 168 -95.72 -44.00 50.67
C ALA A 168 -96.21 -42.65 50.12
N ALA A 169 -95.44 -41.57 50.31
CA ALA A 169 -95.69 -40.26 49.75
C ALA A 169 -95.30 -40.14 48.25
N GLY A 170 -94.65 -41.15 47.67
CA GLY A 170 -94.20 -41.16 46.27
C GLY A 170 -93.03 -40.23 45.94
N THR A 171 -92.44 -39.54 46.92
CA THR A 171 -91.35 -38.56 46.71
C THR A 171 -90.01 -39.21 46.37
N ARG A 172 -89.82 -40.47 46.77
CA ARG A 172 -88.57 -41.24 46.56
C ARG A 172 -88.13 -41.33 45.09
N MET A 173 -89.06 -41.48 44.14
CA MET A 173 -88.71 -41.57 42.73
C MET A 173 -88.19 -40.25 42.17
N TYR A 174 -88.75 -39.14 42.62
CA TYR A 174 -88.30 -37.81 42.24
C TYR A 174 -86.88 -37.56 42.73
N GLU A 175 -86.59 -37.85 44.00
CA GLU A 175 -85.26 -37.67 44.58
C GLU A 175 -84.21 -38.56 43.89
N ASN A 176 -84.52 -39.81 43.59
CA ASN A 176 -83.62 -40.69 42.83
C ASN A 176 -83.33 -40.15 41.42
N LYS A 177 -84.34 -39.66 40.71
CA LYS A 177 -84.16 -39.07 39.37
C LYS A 177 -83.36 -37.78 39.44
N LYS A 178 -83.63 -36.92 40.42
CA LYS A 178 -82.91 -35.66 40.68
C LYS A 178 -81.43 -35.94 40.98
N ALA A 179 -81.14 -36.87 41.88
CA ALA A 179 -79.76 -37.26 42.20
C ALA A 179 -79.02 -37.82 40.97
N GLY A 180 -79.69 -38.62 40.14
CA GLY A 180 -79.15 -39.12 38.87
C GLY A 180 -78.86 -38.00 37.85
N ALA A 181 -79.77 -37.03 37.75
CA ALA A 181 -79.60 -35.86 36.88
C ALA A 181 -78.45 -34.97 37.34
N LEU A 182 -78.34 -34.69 38.65
CA LEU A 182 -77.25 -33.89 39.23
C LEU A 182 -75.88 -34.53 38.98
N LYS A 183 -75.74 -35.85 39.18
CA LYS A 183 -74.49 -36.56 38.85
C LYS A 183 -74.14 -36.48 37.37
N THR A 184 -75.13 -36.52 36.48
CA THR A 184 -74.90 -36.36 35.05
C THR A 184 -74.47 -34.94 34.71
N LEU A 185 -75.10 -33.94 35.33
CA LEU A 185 -74.78 -32.52 35.15
C LEU A 185 -73.35 -32.23 35.60
N GLU A 186 -72.96 -32.69 36.78
CA GLU A 186 -71.60 -32.55 37.32
C GLU A 186 -70.56 -33.13 36.35
N LYS A 187 -70.78 -34.34 35.83
CA LYS A 187 -69.90 -34.95 34.83
C LYS A 187 -69.79 -34.12 33.55
N LYS A 188 -70.88 -33.48 33.11
CA LYS A 188 -70.86 -32.62 31.93
C LYS A 188 -70.17 -31.29 32.21
N GLN A 189 -70.36 -30.72 33.39
CA GLN A 189 -69.70 -29.48 33.79
C GLN A 189 -68.18 -29.66 33.82
N ASN A 190 -67.70 -30.74 34.43
CA ASN A 190 -66.26 -31.04 34.46
C ASN A 190 -65.65 -31.15 33.05
N LYS A 191 -66.38 -31.70 32.08
CA LYS A 191 -65.93 -31.74 30.68
C LYS A 191 -65.90 -30.36 30.02
N VAL A 192 -66.87 -29.50 30.32
CA VAL A 192 -66.89 -28.12 29.81
C VAL A 192 -65.70 -27.35 30.38
N ASP A 193 -65.42 -27.51 31.66
CA ASP A 193 -64.30 -26.84 32.33
C ASP A 193 -62.95 -27.32 31.75
N GLU A 194 -62.81 -28.61 31.45
CA GLU A 194 -61.65 -29.17 30.76
C GLU A 194 -61.45 -28.57 29.35
N ILE A 195 -62.53 -28.46 28.56
CA ILE A 195 -62.48 -27.86 27.22
C ILE A 195 -62.10 -26.38 27.30
N ASN A 196 -62.70 -25.64 28.23
CA ASN A 196 -62.40 -24.21 28.42
C ASN A 196 -60.94 -24.01 28.83
N ARG A 197 -60.42 -24.88 29.70
CA ARG A 197 -59.02 -24.86 30.10
C ARG A 197 -58.11 -25.04 28.89
N LEU A 198 -58.32 -26.09 28.09
CA LEU A 198 -57.55 -26.36 26.87
C LEU A 198 -57.60 -25.17 25.89
N LEU A 199 -58.77 -24.57 25.71
CA LEU A 199 -58.95 -23.41 24.83
C LEU A 199 -58.18 -22.18 25.32
N SER A 200 -58.15 -21.94 26.65
CA SER A 200 -57.44 -20.82 27.25
C SER A 200 -55.93 -21.02 27.32
N GLU A 201 -55.45 -22.21 27.66
CA GLU A 201 -54.04 -22.51 27.91
C GLU A 201 -53.26 -22.84 26.63
N GLU A 202 -53.91 -23.44 25.62
CA GLU A 202 -53.23 -23.88 24.39
C GLU A 202 -53.66 -23.08 23.17
N ILE A 203 -54.97 -23.01 22.88
CA ILE A 203 -55.46 -22.45 21.62
C ILE A 203 -55.29 -20.92 21.56
N THR A 204 -55.67 -20.22 22.63
CA THR A 204 -55.58 -18.75 22.67
C THR A 204 -54.12 -18.25 22.53
N PRO A 205 -53.13 -18.74 23.29
CA PRO A 205 -51.75 -18.27 23.15
C PRO A 205 -51.09 -18.70 21.84
N THR A 206 -51.45 -19.85 21.26
CA THR A 206 -50.96 -20.22 19.93
C THR A 206 -51.53 -19.30 18.86
N LEU A 207 -52.79 -18.90 18.98
CA LEU A 207 -53.42 -17.93 18.07
C LEU A 207 -52.79 -16.54 18.21
N GLU A 208 -52.48 -16.08 19.41
CA GLU A 208 -51.74 -14.82 19.62
C GLU A 208 -50.32 -14.85 19.03
N LYS A 209 -49.60 -15.98 19.17
CA LYS A 209 -48.29 -16.16 18.53
C LYS A 209 -48.40 -16.06 17.01
N LEU A 210 -49.36 -16.76 16.40
CA LEU A 210 -49.61 -16.70 14.95
C LEU A 210 -49.99 -15.28 14.50
N GLN A 211 -50.75 -14.53 15.30
CA GLN A 211 -51.09 -13.14 14.99
C GLN A 211 -49.86 -12.23 15.02
N LYS A 212 -48.94 -12.44 15.98
CA LYS A 212 -47.65 -11.73 16.02
C LYS A 212 -46.77 -12.09 14.83
N GLU A 213 -46.67 -13.37 14.49
CA GLU A 213 -45.92 -13.85 13.30
C GLU A 213 -46.48 -13.25 12.01
N ARG A 214 -47.80 -13.22 11.84
CA ARG A 214 -48.45 -12.54 10.71
C ARG A 214 -48.10 -11.06 10.66
N SER A 215 -48.12 -10.38 11.81
CA SER A 215 -47.80 -8.94 11.88
C SER A 215 -46.35 -8.68 11.49
N ASN A 216 -45.42 -9.52 11.97
CA ASN A 216 -44.01 -9.47 11.60
C ASN A 216 -43.80 -9.75 10.10
N TYR A 217 -44.52 -10.72 9.54
CA TYR A 217 -44.49 -11.02 8.11
C TYR A 217 -44.97 -9.83 7.28
N MET A 218 -46.07 -9.17 7.67
CA MET A 218 -46.56 -7.98 6.96
C MET A 218 -45.56 -6.82 7.02
N LEU A 219 -44.89 -6.62 8.16
CA LEU A 219 -43.79 -5.64 8.27
C LEU A 219 -42.61 -6.02 7.37
N TRP A 220 -42.24 -7.30 7.33
CA TRP A 220 -41.19 -7.80 6.44
C TRP A 220 -41.54 -7.55 4.97
N VAL A 221 -42.77 -7.84 4.54
CA VAL A 221 -43.24 -7.56 3.17
C VAL A 221 -43.17 -6.06 2.86
N SER A 222 -43.64 -5.20 3.77
CA SER A 222 -43.57 -3.75 3.59
C SER A 222 -42.12 -3.27 3.47
N ASN A 223 -41.22 -3.77 4.33
CA ASN A 223 -39.80 -3.43 4.28
C ASN A 223 -39.15 -3.95 3.00
N ASN A 224 -39.47 -5.15 2.55
CA ASN A 224 -38.93 -5.72 1.32
C ASN A 224 -39.37 -4.92 0.10
N ASN A 225 -40.63 -4.48 0.06
CA ASN A 225 -41.12 -3.58 -0.99
C ASN A 225 -40.38 -2.24 -0.99
N GLU A 226 -40.09 -1.67 0.19
CA GLU A 226 -39.32 -0.43 0.28
C GLU A 226 -37.86 -0.63 -0.11
N ILE A 227 -37.25 -1.77 0.23
CA ILE A 227 -35.90 -2.14 -0.23
C ILE A 227 -35.88 -2.25 -1.75
N GLU A 228 -36.79 -3.02 -2.37
CA GLU A 228 -36.86 -3.12 -3.84
C GLU A 228 -37.05 -1.76 -4.49
N ARG A 229 -37.88 -0.89 -3.90
CA ARG A 229 -38.08 0.47 -4.39
C ARG A 229 -36.77 1.26 -4.33
N LEU A 230 -36.08 1.26 -3.19
CA LEU A 230 -34.82 1.98 -3.00
C LEU A 230 -33.71 1.43 -3.90
N GLU A 231 -33.62 0.11 -4.09
CA GLU A 231 -32.69 -0.52 -5.03
C GLU A 231 -32.92 -0.04 -6.46
N ARG A 232 -34.19 0.02 -6.91
CA ARG A 232 -34.53 0.59 -8.23
C ARG A 232 -34.10 2.05 -8.34
N PHE A 233 -34.24 2.84 -7.27
CA PHE A 233 -33.74 4.23 -7.25
C PHE A 233 -32.21 4.30 -7.31
N CYS A 234 -31.49 3.45 -6.59
CA CYS A 234 -30.02 3.39 -6.66
C CYS A 234 -29.54 3.05 -8.06
N VAL A 235 -30.13 2.01 -8.68
CA VAL A 235 -29.79 1.61 -10.06
C VAL A 235 -30.11 2.72 -11.06
N ALA A 236 -31.27 3.39 -10.91
CA ALA A 236 -31.63 4.52 -11.76
C ALA A 236 -30.65 5.70 -11.60
N TYR A 237 -30.23 6.00 -10.36
CA TYR A 237 -29.26 7.06 -10.09
C TYR A 237 -27.87 6.73 -10.65
N GLU A 238 -27.39 5.50 -10.49
CA GLU A 238 -26.15 5.02 -11.10
C GLU A 238 -26.20 5.13 -12.63
N TYR A 239 -27.31 4.72 -13.24
CA TYR A 239 -27.51 4.86 -14.69
C TYR A 239 -27.43 6.33 -15.12
N VAL A 240 -28.09 7.25 -14.42
CA VAL A 240 -28.02 8.69 -14.71
C VAL A 240 -26.60 9.23 -14.52
N GLN A 241 -25.87 8.81 -13.49
CA GLN A 241 -24.47 9.19 -13.31
C GLN A 241 -23.59 8.70 -14.47
N PHE A 242 -23.75 7.44 -14.89
CA PHE A 242 -22.99 6.91 -16.02
C PHE A 242 -23.34 7.62 -17.31
N LYS A 243 -24.62 7.92 -17.54
CA LYS A 243 -25.06 8.71 -18.69
C LYS A 243 -24.44 10.10 -18.70
N ASN A 244 -24.48 10.82 -17.57
CA ASN A 244 -23.85 12.15 -17.46
C ASN A 244 -22.33 12.09 -17.64
N ARG A 245 -21.66 11.05 -17.13
CA ARG A 245 -20.22 10.84 -17.36
C ARG A 245 -19.93 10.57 -18.83
N LEU A 246 -20.76 9.79 -19.49
CA LEU A 246 -20.63 9.48 -20.92
C LEU A 246 -20.86 10.73 -21.78
N GLU A 247 -21.90 11.52 -21.49
CA GLU A 247 -22.14 12.80 -22.15
C GLU A 247 -20.98 13.77 -21.97
N ASN A 248 -20.46 13.93 -20.75
CA ASN A 248 -19.31 14.79 -20.48
C ASN A 248 -18.03 14.29 -21.19
N LYS A 249 -17.82 12.96 -21.26
CA LYS A 249 -16.69 12.36 -22.00
C LYS A 249 -16.84 12.52 -23.51
N ASN A 250 -18.05 12.41 -24.04
CA ASN A 250 -18.33 12.68 -25.45
C ASN A 250 -18.09 14.15 -25.77
N GLN A 251 -18.51 15.07 -24.91
CA GLN A 251 -18.24 16.50 -25.09
C GLN A 251 -16.74 16.80 -25.07
N GLN A 252 -15.97 16.19 -24.14
CA GLN A 252 -14.51 16.28 -24.14
C GLN A 252 -13.87 15.69 -25.40
N LEU A 253 -14.43 14.61 -25.94
CA LEU A 253 -13.97 14.03 -27.20
C LEU A 253 -14.25 14.97 -28.37
N GLU A 254 -15.45 15.55 -28.46
CA GLU A 254 -15.79 16.53 -29.50
C GLU A 254 -14.86 17.76 -29.44
N GLU A 255 -14.58 18.29 -28.25
CA GLU A 255 -13.62 19.39 -28.05
C GLU A 255 -12.19 18.96 -28.46
N MET A 256 -11.78 17.73 -28.12
CA MET A 256 -10.49 17.19 -28.54
C MET A 256 -10.41 16.98 -30.06
N GLU A 257 -11.46 16.49 -30.69
CA GLU A 257 -11.53 16.32 -32.15
C GLU A 257 -11.50 17.67 -32.86
N GLU A 258 -12.20 18.68 -32.34
CA GLU A 258 -12.17 20.03 -32.88
C GLU A 258 -10.77 20.65 -32.74
N THR A 259 -10.15 20.56 -31.56
CA THR A 259 -8.78 21.06 -31.35
C THR A 259 -7.76 20.32 -32.21
N LEU A 260 -7.91 19.00 -32.39
CA LEU A 260 -7.06 18.19 -33.27
C LEU A 260 -7.28 18.61 -34.74
N GLY A 261 -8.51 18.88 -35.16
CA GLY A 261 -8.84 19.47 -36.46
C GLY A 261 -8.18 20.84 -36.68
N GLN A 262 -8.25 21.72 -35.68
CA GLN A 262 -7.57 23.02 -35.70
C GLN A 262 -6.04 22.87 -35.77
N LEU A 263 -5.44 21.99 -34.97
CA LEU A 263 -4.02 21.66 -35.00
C LEU A 263 -3.58 21.10 -36.35
N VAL A 264 -4.35 20.17 -36.94
CA VAL A 264 -4.06 19.63 -38.27
C VAL A 264 -4.14 20.74 -39.33
N SER A 265 -5.12 21.65 -39.24
CA SER A 265 -5.21 22.80 -40.14
C SER A 265 -4.02 23.75 -39.97
N ALA A 266 -3.58 23.99 -38.72
CA ALA A 266 -2.42 24.81 -38.40
C ALA A 266 -1.11 24.18 -38.89
N VAL A 267 -0.95 22.86 -38.73
CA VAL A 267 0.19 22.10 -39.26
C VAL A 267 0.20 22.15 -40.78
N LYS A 268 -0.94 21.96 -41.45
CA LYS A 268 -1.03 22.13 -42.91
C LYS A 268 -0.63 23.54 -43.34
N ALA A 269 -1.13 24.57 -42.67
CA ALA A 269 -0.77 25.95 -42.94
C ALA A 269 0.72 26.23 -42.68
N LEU A 270 1.32 25.63 -41.65
CA LEU A 270 2.75 25.73 -41.36
C LEU A 270 3.59 25.01 -42.41
N ILE A 271 3.18 23.82 -42.88
CA ILE A 271 3.85 23.10 -43.97
C ILE A 271 3.80 23.92 -45.26
N GLU A 272 2.65 24.53 -45.58
CA GLU A 272 2.53 25.44 -46.73
C GLU A 272 3.42 26.69 -46.56
N ARG A 273 3.48 27.25 -45.35
CA ARG A 273 4.38 28.36 -45.02
C ARG A 273 5.84 27.97 -45.14
N ASP A 274 6.24 26.80 -44.63
CA ASP A 274 7.59 26.27 -44.72
C ASP A 274 7.96 25.94 -46.16
N ALA A 275 7.01 25.44 -46.97
CA ALA A 275 7.23 25.24 -48.40
C ALA A 275 7.43 26.57 -49.12
N ALA A 276 6.66 27.60 -48.78
CA ALA A 276 6.81 28.95 -49.32
C ALA A 276 8.13 29.60 -48.89
N ILE A 277 8.48 29.50 -47.60
CA ILE A 277 9.75 29.99 -47.05
C ILE A 277 10.91 29.22 -47.66
N ASN A 278 10.85 27.90 -47.80
CA ASN A 278 11.90 27.12 -48.45
C ASN A 278 12.04 27.48 -49.93
N LYS A 279 10.95 27.81 -50.62
CA LYS A 279 11.00 28.33 -52.00
C LYS A 279 11.65 29.71 -52.04
N GLU A 280 11.32 30.59 -51.10
CA GLU A 280 11.91 31.92 -50.97
C GLU A 280 13.39 31.85 -50.57
N VAL A 281 13.76 30.97 -49.63
CA VAL A 281 15.13 30.67 -49.24
C VAL A 281 15.88 30.09 -50.41
N LYS A 282 15.34 29.14 -51.18
CA LYS A 282 15.98 28.64 -52.41
C LYS A 282 16.20 29.73 -53.46
N GLN A 283 15.25 30.66 -53.61
CA GLN A 283 15.41 31.81 -54.51
C GLN A 283 16.46 32.79 -53.99
N ARG A 284 16.44 33.09 -52.69
CA ARG A 284 17.39 33.99 -52.03
C ARG A 284 18.79 33.39 -51.93
N THR A 285 18.95 32.07 -51.74
CA THR A 285 20.24 31.38 -51.79
C THR A 285 20.71 31.28 -53.23
N ALA A 286 19.85 31.03 -54.23
CA ALA A 286 20.26 31.10 -55.62
C ALA A 286 20.73 32.51 -56.04
N SER A 287 20.07 33.58 -55.56
CA SER A 287 20.50 34.96 -55.81
C SER A 287 21.74 35.34 -55.00
N ARG A 288 21.80 34.92 -53.72
CA ARG A 288 22.94 35.15 -52.83
C ARG A 288 24.15 34.37 -53.30
N ASP A 289 24.03 33.13 -53.74
CA ASP A 289 25.16 32.31 -54.17
C ASP A 289 25.64 32.74 -55.56
N LYS A 290 24.77 33.28 -56.43
CA LYS A 290 25.21 34.00 -57.63
C LYS A 290 26.01 35.27 -57.29
N ALA A 291 25.53 36.08 -56.33
CA ALA A 291 26.23 37.30 -55.91
C ALA A 291 27.52 37.00 -55.11
N ARG A 292 27.45 36.06 -54.17
CA ARG A 292 28.52 35.62 -53.27
C ARG A 292 29.54 34.76 -54.00
N SER A 293 29.21 34.00 -55.05
CA SER A 293 30.23 33.34 -55.88
C SER A 293 31.04 34.37 -56.68
N GLN A 294 30.43 35.48 -57.10
CA GLN A 294 31.17 36.58 -57.73
C GLN A 294 31.98 37.40 -56.72
N GLU A 295 31.48 37.64 -55.51
CA GLU A 295 32.21 38.35 -54.45
C GLU A 295 33.30 37.48 -53.79
N LEU A 296 33.05 36.18 -53.53
CA LEU A 296 34.05 35.25 -53.00
C LEU A 296 35.19 35.04 -53.98
N LYS A 297 34.93 34.90 -55.30
CA LYS A 297 36.02 34.81 -56.27
C LYS A 297 36.89 36.08 -56.28
N LYS A 298 36.28 37.26 -56.19
CA LYS A 298 37.04 38.53 -56.08
C LYS A 298 37.85 38.62 -54.78
N VAL A 299 37.26 38.22 -53.65
CA VAL A 299 37.92 38.26 -52.34
C VAL A 299 38.98 37.16 -52.19
N GLU A 300 38.80 35.98 -52.79
CA GLU A 300 39.81 34.92 -52.85
C GLU A 300 40.97 35.32 -53.77
N ASP A 301 40.70 35.97 -54.90
CA ASP A 301 41.75 36.52 -55.78
C ASP A 301 42.52 37.65 -55.10
N GLU A 302 41.84 38.51 -54.33
CA GLU A 302 42.47 39.56 -53.51
C GLU A 302 43.25 38.97 -52.33
N HIS A 303 42.71 37.97 -51.63
CA HIS A 303 43.39 37.29 -50.53
C HIS A 303 44.63 36.54 -51.02
N ASN A 304 44.57 35.87 -52.17
CA ASN A 304 45.72 35.17 -52.74
C ASN A 304 46.80 36.13 -53.25
N LYS A 305 46.44 37.33 -53.75
CA LYS A 305 47.40 38.39 -54.09
C LYS A 305 48.06 38.97 -52.84
N LEU A 306 47.27 39.38 -51.85
CA LEU A 306 47.76 39.96 -50.59
C LEU A 306 48.60 38.94 -49.78
N SER A 307 48.23 37.66 -49.80
CA SER A 307 48.99 36.61 -49.13
C SER A 307 50.33 36.30 -49.83
N LYS A 308 50.41 36.42 -51.17
CA LYS A 308 51.68 36.34 -51.90
C LYS A 308 52.59 37.55 -51.63
N GLU A 309 52.02 38.74 -51.55
CA GLU A 309 52.77 39.97 -51.22
C GLU A 309 53.26 39.99 -49.77
N MET A 310 52.48 39.46 -48.82
CA MET A 310 52.92 39.27 -47.44
C MET A 310 54.03 38.22 -47.33
N ALA A 311 53.88 37.04 -47.94
CA ALA A 311 54.93 36.01 -47.88
C ALA A 311 56.25 36.49 -48.51
N SER A 312 56.18 37.30 -49.57
CA SER A 312 57.33 37.97 -50.19
C SER A 312 58.01 38.97 -49.23
N SER A 313 57.22 39.78 -48.54
CA SER A 313 57.71 40.80 -47.62
C SER A 313 58.27 40.20 -46.32
N GLU A 314 57.64 39.15 -45.79
CA GLU A 314 58.10 38.41 -44.62
C GLU A 314 59.43 37.69 -44.88
N SER A 315 59.60 37.09 -46.07
CA SER A 315 60.86 36.47 -46.48
C SER A 315 62.00 37.50 -46.63
N LYS A 316 61.72 38.67 -47.22
CA LYS A 316 62.69 39.78 -47.33
C LYS A 316 63.11 40.32 -45.96
N LEU A 317 62.17 40.41 -45.02
CA LEU A 317 62.44 40.92 -43.67
C LEU A 317 63.20 39.90 -42.82
N LYS A 318 62.91 38.61 -42.97
CA LYS A 318 63.64 37.53 -42.30
C LYS A 318 65.10 37.45 -42.78
N ASN A 319 65.33 37.56 -44.09
CA ASN A 319 66.69 37.55 -44.63
C ASN A 319 67.51 38.79 -44.20
N LYS A 320 66.92 40.00 -44.22
CA LYS A 320 67.61 41.20 -43.73
C LYS A 320 67.88 41.19 -42.22
N LYS A 321 67.00 40.60 -41.41
CA LYS A 321 67.24 40.44 -39.95
C LYS A 321 68.37 39.46 -39.67
N ALA A 322 68.46 38.34 -40.40
CA ALA A 322 69.53 37.36 -40.24
C ALA A 322 70.91 37.94 -40.63
N GLU A 323 70.99 38.76 -41.68
CA GLU A 323 72.23 39.47 -42.04
C GLU A 323 72.67 40.49 -40.97
N LEU A 324 71.72 41.20 -40.35
CA LEU A 324 72.02 42.18 -39.30
C LEU A 324 72.49 41.52 -37.98
N GLU A 325 72.03 40.30 -37.71
CA GLU A 325 72.42 39.53 -36.52
C GLU A 325 73.84 38.95 -36.66
N SER A 326 74.18 38.46 -37.85
CA SER A 326 75.54 38.04 -38.23
C SER A 326 76.56 39.18 -38.08
N GLU A 327 76.23 40.39 -38.53
CA GLU A 327 77.16 41.53 -38.49
C GLU A 327 77.37 42.07 -37.06
N LYS A 328 76.34 42.03 -36.21
CA LYS A 328 76.46 42.35 -34.78
C LYS A 328 77.34 41.36 -34.03
N GLU A 329 77.32 40.08 -34.42
CA GLU A 329 78.16 39.06 -33.80
C GLU A 329 79.65 39.24 -34.20
N HIS A 330 79.91 39.67 -35.44
CA HIS A 330 81.24 40.09 -35.91
C HIS A 330 81.77 41.32 -35.15
N GLN A 331 80.92 42.32 -34.86
CA GLN A 331 81.29 43.48 -34.05
C GLN A 331 81.68 43.08 -32.63
N LYS A 332 80.95 42.14 -32.01
CA LYS A 332 81.21 41.68 -30.65
C LYS A 332 82.56 40.97 -30.54
N LYS A 333 82.90 40.11 -31.51
CA LYS A 333 84.21 39.42 -31.57
C LYS A 333 85.38 40.38 -31.82
N SER A 334 85.22 41.41 -32.64
CA SER A 334 86.27 42.43 -32.86
C SER A 334 86.50 43.29 -31.61
N SER A 335 85.44 43.61 -30.86
CA SER A 335 85.54 44.39 -29.63
C SER A 335 86.23 43.66 -28.47
N SER A 336 86.06 42.34 -28.34
CA SER A 336 86.74 41.56 -27.30
C SER A 336 88.23 41.42 -27.59
N GLY A 337 88.62 41.21 -28.85
CA GLY A 337 90.04 41.16 -29.26
C GLY A 337 90.80 42.47 -28.99
N MET A 338 90.13 43.62 -29.11
CA MET A 338 90.70 44.93 -28.79
C MET A 338 90.93 45.14 -27.28
N GLY A 339 90.03 44.58 -26.44
CA GLY A 339 90.15 44.64 -24.98
C GLY A 339 91.39 43.90 -24.46
N ASP A 340 91.71 42.75 -25.06
CA ASP A 340 92.85 41.93 -24.66
C ASP A 340 94.19 42.51 -25.15
N LEU A 341 94.26 43.06 -26.37
CA LEU A 341 95.46 43.75 -26.86
C LEU A 341 95.78 45.02 -26.06
N LYS A 342 94.76 45.76 -25.61
CA LYS A 342 94.95 46.99 -24.81
C LYS A 342 95.57 46.69 -23.44
N LYS A 343 95.20 45.55 -22.83
CA LYS A 343 95.82 45.08 -21.58
C LYS A 343 97.28 44.66 -21.78
N GLN A 344 97.59 44.00 -22.90
CA GLN A 344 98.98 43.62 -23.23
C GLN A 344 99.88 44.84 -23.51
N LEU A 345 99.33 45.89 -24.17
CA LEU A 345 100.03 47.15 -24.40
C LEU A 345 100.39 47.87 -23.08
N ALA A 346 99.45 47.96 -22.14
CA ALA A 346 99.69 48.60 -20.84
C ALA A 346 100.77 47.87 -20.01
N GLN A 347 100.82 46.53 -20.07
CA GLN A 347 101.86 45.74 -19.40
C GLN A 347 103.25 45.96 -20.01
N LYS A 348 103.32 46.09 -21.35
CA LYS A 348 104.57 46.29 -22.08
C LYS A 348 105.10 47.73 -21.93
N GLU A 349 104.23 48.74 -21.89
CA GLU A 349 104.59 50.14 -21.59
C GLU A 349 105.16 50.28 -20.17
N GLY A 350 104.57 49.62 -19.18
CA GLY A 350 105.11 49.63 -17.80
C GLY A 350 106.48 48.96 -17.66
N ALA A 351 106.81 47.98 -18.50
CA ALA A 351 108.13 47.36 -18.53
C ALA A 351 109.18 48.28 -19.20
N PHE A 352 108.78 49.02 -20.24
CA PHE A 352 109.63 49.98 -20.94
C PHE A 352 110.02 51.17 -20.04
N GLU A 353 109.09 51.73 -19.27
CA GLU A 353 109.36 52.83 -18.34
C GLU A 353 110.40 52.46 -17.27
N LYS A 354 110.35 51.22 -16.77
CA LYS A 354 111.30 50.70 -15.78
C LYS A 354 112.71 50.49 -16.34
N GLU A 355 112.85 50.11 -17.61
CA GLU A 355 114.16 50.01 -18.27
C GLU A 355 114.74 51.39 -18.59
N LYS A 356 113.90 52.34 -19.03
CA LYS A 356 114.32 53.72 -19.31
C LYS A 356 114.83 54.45 -18.06
N GLY A 357 114.16 54.28 -16.92
CA GLY A 357 114.61 54.89 -15.66
C GLY A 357 115.95 54.33 -15.12
N LYS A 358 116.31 53.09 -15.47
CA LYS A 358 117.64 52.52 -15.14
C LYS A 358 118.74 53.11 -16.02
N TYR A 359 118.43 53.37 -17.29
CA TYR A 359 119.34 54.00 -18.24
C TYR A 359 119.68 55.45 -17.85
N GLU A 360 118.70 56.25 -17.42
CA GLU A 360 118.92 57.66 -17.05
C GLU A 360 119.82 57.82 -15.81
N LYS A 361 119.69 56.95 -14.81
CA LYS A 361 120.56 56.98 -13.62
C LYS A 361 122.01 56.62 -13.95
N LEU A 362 122.21 55.58 -14.75
CA LEU A 362 123.54 55.16 -15.21
C LEU A 362 124.21 56.21 -16.12
N ALA A 363 123.43 56.93 -16.92
CA ALA A 363 123.96 58.00 -17.78
C ALA A 363 124.43 59.22 -16.97
N GLN A 364 123.72 59.61 -15.91
CA GLN A 364 124.15 60.71 -15.02
C GLN A 364 125.43 60.35 -14.25
N GLU A 365 125.57 59.11 -13.83
CA GLU A 365 126.79 58.64 -13.16
C GLU A 365 127.99 58.64 -14.13
N ASP A 366 127.81 58.24 -15.38
CA ASP A 366 128.87 58.29 -16.41
C ASP A 366 129.33 59.72 -16.71
N GLU A 367 128.39 60.68 -16.79
CA GLU A 367 128.72 62.08 -17.06
C GLU A 367 129.52 62.73 -15.92
N ASN A 368 129.22 62.38 -14.67
CA ASN A 368 130.00 62.83 -13.52
C ASN A 368 131.39 62.21 -13.52
N THR A 369 131.50 60.92 -13.86
CA THR A 369 132.78 60.21 -13.93
C THR A 369 133.70 60.81 -15.01
N LYS A 370 133.15 61.24 -16.16
CA LYS A 370 133.90 61.94 -17.22
C LYS A 370 134.42 63.32 -16.79
N LYS A 371 133.60 64.10 -16.09
CA LYS A 371 134.01 65.43 -15.58
C LYS A 371 135.16 65.31 -14.58
N GLU A 372 135.22 64.22 -13.82
CA GLU A 372 136.35 63.95 -12.93
C GLU A 372 137.61 63.52 -13.67
N ILE A 373 137.47 62.73 -14.74
CA ILE A 373 138.59 62.34 -15.60
C ILE A 373 139.19 63.55 -16.32
N GLU A 374 138.38 64.48 -16.83
CA GLU A 374 138.88 65.71 -17.45
C GLU A 374 139.66 66.60 -16.46
N ARG A 375 139.17 66.73 -15.22
CA ARG A 375 139.90 67.44 -14.15
C ARG A 375 141.23 66.76 -13.84
N ALA A 376 141.24 65.43 -13.79
CA ALA A 376 142.44 64.65 -13.53
C ALA A 376 143.46 64.75 -14.69
N GLN A 377 143.00 64.77 -15.95
CA GLN A 377 143.87 64.97 -17.12
C GLN A 377 144.43 66.39 -17.20
N TRP A 378 143.62 67.41 -16.88
CA TRP A 378 144.08 68.79 -16.84
C TRP A 378 145.13 69.01 -15.75
N SER A 379 144.91 68.43 -14.56
CA SER A 379 145.90 68.38 -13.49
C SER A 379 147.21 67.73 -13.96
N MET A 380 147.11 66.62 -14.69
CA MET A 380 148.28 65.90 -15.22
C MET A 380 149.06 66.71 -16.28
N GLN A 381 148.36 67.44 -17.16
CA GLN A 381 148.99 68.32 -18.15
C GLN A 381 149.66 69.54 -17.51
N ALA A 382 149.02 70.13 -16.49
CA ALA A 382 149.60 71.23 -15.73
C ALA A 382 150.91 70.80 -15.03
N LEU A 383 150.93 69.59 -14.46
CA LEU A 383 152.13 68.99 -13.85
C LEU A 383 153.26 68.68 -14.84
N THR A 384 152.96 68.50 -16.13
CA THR A 384 153.95 68.13 -17.16
C THR A 384 154.61 69.35 -17.82
N ALA A 385 154.00 70.54 -17.76
CA ALA A 385 154.49 71.76 -18.42
C ALA A 385 155.46 72.63 -17.59
N GLY A 386 155.68 72.33 -16.31
CA GLY A 386 156.80 72.89 -15.54
C GLY A 386 156.65 74.32 -14.99
N MET A 387 155.45 74.88 -14.88
CA MET A 387 155.22 76.13 -14.13
C MET A 387 154.66 75.85 -12.72
N ALA A 388 155.20 76.55 -11.72
CA ALA A 388 154.74 76.49 -10.34
C ALA A 388 153.70 77.59 -10.01
N GLU A 389 153.07 77.42 -8.83
CA GLU A 389 151.97 78.14 -8.14
C GLU A 389 150.53 77.74 -8.52
N ALA A 390 149.55 77.47 -7.63
CA ALA A 390 149.37 77.17 -6.18
C ALA A 390 147.82 77.20 -5.92
N PRO A 391 147.21 76.97 -4.73
CA PRO A 391 147.49 76.14 -3.54
C PRO A 391 146.33 75.11 -3.25
N ALA A 392 146.52 73.95 -2.59
CA ALA A 392 146.42 73.63 -1.14
C ALA A 392 145.38 72.50 -0.89
N PRO A 393 145.33 71.81 0.27
CA PRO A 393 146.25 71.84 1.43
C PRO A 393 146.87 70.47 1.74
N ASP A 394 147.90 70.49 2.60
CA ASP A 394 148.65 69.34 3.12
C ASP A 394 149.65 68.70 2.15
N ALA A 395 150.53 69.56 1.66
CA ALA A 395 151.89 69.18 1.30
C ALA A 395 152.72 68.99 2.59
N GLY A 396 153.11 67.74 2.86
CA GLY A 396 154.15 67.39 3.82
C GLY A 396 155.31 66.71 3.11
N GLU A 397 156.22 67.54 2.60
CA GLU A 397 157.63 67.35 2.24
C GLU A 397 158.16 65.96 1.82
N GLY A 398 158.75 65.94 0.62
CA GLY A 398 159.92 65.11 0.37
C GLY A 398 159.80 63.97 -0.64
N ARG A 399 158.74 63.88 -1.45
CA ARG A 399 158.65 62.84 -2.50
C ARG A 399 158.88 63.39 -3.90
N SER A 400 159.81 62.72 -4.58
CA SER A 400 160.28 62.99 -5.92
C SER A 400 159.14 62.97 -6.95
N MET A 401 159.20 63.92 -7.89
CA MET A 401 158.21 64.21 -8.94
C MET A 401 157.75 62.97 -9.75
N ARG A 402 158.59 61.93 -9.83
CA ARG A 402 158.32 60.73 -10.64
C ARG A 402 157.33 59.76 -9.99
N GLU A 403 157.16 59.82 -8.66
CA GLU A 403 156.28 58.90 -7.92
C GLU A 403 154.83 59.42 -7.85
N GLN A 404 154.64 60.74 -7.70
CA GLN A 404 153.32 61.39 -7.79
C GLN A 404 152.70 61.25 -9.18
N LEU A 405 153.52 61.34 -10.22
CA LEU A 405 153.10 61.10 -11.60
C LEU A 405 152.60 59.67 -11.81
N LEU A 406 153.28 58.68 -11.23
CA LEU A 406 152.92 57.27 -11.37
C LEU A 406 151.61 56.92 -10.62
N ALA A 407 151.40 57.48 -9.43
CA ALA A 407 150.15 57.29 -8.66
C ALA A 407 148.93 57.98 -9.31
N ALA A 408 149.13 59.18 -9.88
CA ALA A 408 148.09 59.82 -10.67
C ALA A 408 147.77 59.00 -11.93
N GLN A 409 148.77 58.38 -12.55
CA GLN A 409 148.61 57.57 -13.75
C GLN A 409 147.87 56.24 -13.50
N THR A 410 148.14 55.53 -12.40
CA THR A 410 147.35 54.33 -12.01
C THR A 410 145.90 54.69 -11.68
N ARG A 411 145.67 55.79 -10.94
CA ARG A 411 144.31 56.23 -10.61
C ARG A 411 143.51 56.67 -11.84
N LEU A 412 144.18 57.27 -12.82
CA LEU A 412 143.56 57.58 -14.11
C LEU A 412 143.21 56.30 -14.87
N GLN A 413 144.08 55.28 -14.87
CA GLN A 413 143.81 54.00 -15.52
C GLN A 413 142.65 53.23 -14.86
N GLU A 414 142.54 53.24 -13.52
CA GLU A 414 141.40 52.64 -12.81
C GLU A 414 140.09 53.35 -13.14
N MET A 415 140.08 54.70 -13.12
CA MET A 415 138.87 55.46 -13.48
C MET A 415 138.51 55.30 -14.96
N GLN A 416 139.48 55.18 -15.86
CA GLN A 416 139.24 54.87 -17.28
C GLN A 416 138.73 53.44 -17.48
N ALA A 417 139.09 52.48 -16.63
CA ALA A 417 138.54 51.12 -16.67
C ALA A 417 137.09 51.10 -16.16
N GLU A 418 136.77 51.84 -15.10
CA GLU A 418 135.39 52.01 -14.61
C GLU A 418 134.49 52.71 -15.64
N GLU A 419 134.99 53.76 -16.31
CA GLU A 419 134.26 54.42 -17.40
C GLU A 419 133.95 53.44 -18.55
N LYS A 420 134.91 52.60 -18.94
CA LYS A 420 134.71 51.59 -20.00
C LYS A 420 133.67 50.54 -19.62
N THR A 421 133.65 50.07 -18.38
CA THR A 421 132.64 49.09 -17.93
C THR A 421 131.23 49.72 -17.88
N LYS A 422 131.12 50.97 -17.42
CA LYS A 422 129.84 51.71 -17.42
C LYS A 422 129.34 52.02 -18.84
N THR A 423 130.22 52.43 -19.76
CA THR A 423 129.84 52.68 -21.15
C THR A 423 129.39 51.41 -21.88
N MET A 424 130.00 50.25 -21.61
CA MET A 424 129.52 48.96 -22.13
C MET A 424 128.16 48.54 -21.54
N ALA A 425 127.90 48.81 -20.26
CA ALA A 425 126.59 48.57 -19.66
C ALA A 425 125.50 49.46 -20.29
N ILE A 426 125.81 50.73 -20.55
CA ILE A 426 124.92 51.71 -21.19
C ILE A 426 124.60 51.31 -22.65
N SER A 427 125.56 50.77 -23.41
CA SER A 427 125.30 50.32 -24.78
C SER A 427 124.36 49.10 -24.84
N SER A 428 124.55 48.11 -23.96
CA SER A 428 123.66 46.94 -23.87
C SER A 428 122.22 47.31 -23.44
N LEU A 429 122.07 48.31 -22.57
CA LEU A 429 120.77 48.85 -22.17
C LEU A 429 120.11 49.63 -23.31
N LYS A 430 120.87 50.36 -24.13
CA LYS A 430 120.34 51.02 -25.35
C LYS A 430 119.78 50.03 -26.35
N GLU A 431 120.47 48.92 -26.62
CA GLU A 431 119.97 47.89 -27.55
C GLU A 431 118.69 47.21 -27.03
N ARG A 432 118.60 46.97 -25.72
CA ARG A 432 117.38 46.45 -25.08
C ARG A 432 116.21 47.44 -25.17
N ILE A 433 116.45 48.72 -24.91
CA ILE A 433 115.43 49.78 -25.07
C ILE A 433 114.98 49.86 -26.53
N HIS A 434 115.91 49.80 -27.49
CA HIS A 434 115.58 49.88 -28.92
C HIS A 434 114.76 48.69 -29.43
N SER A 435 115.12 47.47 -29.00
CA SER A 435 114.34 46.26 -29.34
C SER A 435 112.94 46.28 -28.70
N SER A 436 112.83 46.77 -27.46
CA SER A 436 111.54 46.98 -26.79
C SER A 436 110.68 48.05 -27.49
N GLU A 437 111.29 49.13 -27.98
CA GLU A 437 110.63 50.18 -28.77
C GLU A 437 110.08 49.66 -30.11
N GLN A 438 110.84 48.82 -30.83
CA GLN A 438 110.35 48.18 -32.06
C GLN A 438 109.15 47.27 -31.82
N ILE A 439 109.16 46.50 -30.73
CA ILE A 439 108.05 45.62 -30.35
C ILE A 439 106.80 46.45 -29.98
N LEU A 440 106.99 47.56 -29.25
CA LEU A 440 105.91 48.48 -28.91
C LEU A 440 105.32 49.16 -30.14
N GLY A 441 106.17 49.52 -31.11
CA GLY A 441 105.77 50.10 -32.40
C GLY A 441 104.92 49.15 -33.25
N ARG A 442 105.32 47.88 -33.37
CA ARG A 442 104.54 46.85 -34.07
C ARG A 442 103.17 46.62 -33.42
N SER A 443 103.12 46.52 -32.10
CA SER A 443 101.86 46.34 -31.36
C SER A 443 100.92 47.55 -31.48
N LYS A 444 101.46 48.78 -31.52
CA LYS A 444 100.67 50.01 -31.77
C LYS A 444 100.12 50.09 -33.20
N GLN A 445 100.86 49.61 -34.20
CA GLN A 445 100.36 49.52 -35.58
C GLN A 445 99.24 48.49 -35.72
N GLU A 446 99.37 47.34 -35.08
CA GLU A 446 98.33 46.29 -35.08
C GLU A 446 97.03 46.78 -34.42
N HIS A 447 97.14 47.50 -33.30
CA HIS A 447 96.00 48.14 -32.64
C HIS A 447 95.34 49.22 -33.52
N LYS A 448 96.11 50.00 -34.29
CA LYS A 448 95.56 50.98 -35.24
C LYS A 448 94.86 50.32 -36.43
N ARG A 449 95.37 49.17 -36.91
CA ARG A 449 94.73 48.42 -38.00
C ARG A 449 93.38 47.84 -37.55
N LEU A 450 93.33 47.22 -36.38
CA LEU A 450 92.10 46.69 -35.80
C LEU A 450 91.08 47.79 -35.48
N ALA A 451 91.52 48.99 -35.07
CA ALA A 451 90.64 50.15 -34.90
C ALA A 451 89.97 50.58 -36.21
N LYS A 452 90.73 50.60 -37.32
CA LYS A 452 90.18 50.92 -38.65
C LYS A 452 89.21 49.84 -39.16
N GLU A 453 89.49 48.56 -38.92
CA GLU A 453 88.58 47.47 -39.26
C GLU A 453 87.27 47.58 -38.46
N ARG A 454 87.33 47.96 -37.17
CA ARG A 454 86.13 48.22 -36.36
C ARG A 454 85.31 49.39 -36.90
N ASP A 455 85.93 50.52 -37.19
CA ASP A 455 85.23 51.70 -37.69
C ASP A 455 84.57 51.41 -39.05
N ALA A 456 85.24 50.63 -39.92
CA ALA A 456 84.67 50.17 -41.19
C ALA A 456 83.42 49.29 -40.99
N VAL A 457 83.47 48.32 -40.07
CA VAL A 457 82.31 47.49 -39.71
C VAL A 457 81.20 48.34 -39.08
N GLU A 458 81.53 49.36 -38.29
CA GLU A 458 80.56 50.26 -37.68
C GLU A 458 79.84 51.13 -38.74
N THR A 459 80.55 51.61 -39.77
CA THR A 459 79.92 52.26 -40.93
C THR A 459 79.04 51.33 -41.75
N ILE A 460 79.44 50.07 -41.97
CA ILE A 460 78.62 49.08 -42.71
C ILE A 460 77.34 48.75 -41.92
N ILE A 461 77.41 48.66 -40.59
CA ILE A 461 76.25 48.45 -39.72
C ILE A 461 75.30 49.66 -39.77
N VAL A 462 75.83 50.89 -39.85
CA VAL A 462 75.00 52.10 -39.99
C VAL A 462 74.34 52.15 -41.37
N GLU A 463 75.06 51.90 -42.46
CA GLU A 463 74.47 51.81 -43.81
C GLU A 463 73.41 50.71 -43.90
N LYS A 464 73.65 49.55 -43.28
CA LYS A 464 72.67 48.44 -43.26
C LYS A 464 71.46 48.74 -42.40
N LYS A 465 71.60 49.51 -41.31
CA LYS A 465 70.48 50.04 -40.52
C LYS A 465 69.69 51.09 -41.30
N GLU A 466 70.36 51.99 -42.00
CA GLU A 466 69.70 52.97 -42.89
C GLU A 466 69.00 52.26 -44.07
N GLN A 467 69.55 51.18 -44.63
CA GLN A 467 68.85 50.34 -45.62
C GLN A 467 67.68 49.54 -45.03
N LEU A 468 67.57 49.45 -43.71
CA LEU A 468 66.46 48.82 -42.99
C LEU A 468 65.37 49.85 -42.65
N GLU A 469 65.75 51.10 -42.39
CA GLU A 469 64.83 52.23 -42.23
C GLU A 469 64.32 52.76 -43.59
N ALA A 470 65.18 52.84 -44.61
CA ALA A 470 64.83 53.24 -45.98
C ALA A 470 64.07 52.15 -46.75
N ALA A 471 64.19 50.88 -46.32
CA ALA A 471 63.20 49.87 -46.66
C ALA A 471 61.96 50.15 -45.81
N ASN A 472 61.23 51.22 -46.16
CA ASN A 472 59.95 51.65 -45.58
C ASN A 472 59.09 50.43 -45.30
N PHE A 473 59.21 49.92 -44.08
CA PHE A 473 58.22 49.08 -43.48
C PHE A 473 57.11 50.04 -43.12
N ASP A 474 56.19 50.23 -44.06
CA ASP A 474 54.94 50.92 -43.82
C ASP A 474 54.21 50.12 -42.74
N ALA A 475 54.46 50.48 -41.48
CA ALA A 475 53.85 49.82 -40.33
C ALA A 475 52.32 49.96 -40.39
N ASP A 476 51.83 51.05 -40.98
CA ASP A 476 50.41 51.25 -41.27
C ASP A 476 49.94 50.39 -42.44
N GLY A 477 50.75 50.21 -43.48
CA GLY A 477 50.50 49.30 -44.59
C GLY A 477 50.44 47.84 -44.16
N PHE A 478 51.39 47.38 -43.33
CA PHE A 478 51.41 46.03 -42.77
C PHE A 478 50.29 45.82 -41.74
N ALA A 479 49.99 46.81 -40.89
CA ALA A 479 48.85 46.75 -39.97
C ALA A 479 47.51 46.74 -40.74
N ARG A 480 47.37 47.53 -41.81
CA ARG A 480 46.19 47.50 -42.69
C ARG A 480 46.08 46.17 -43.43
N LEU A 481 47.18 45.60 -43.91
CA LEU A 481 47.23 44.26 -44.53
C LEU A 481 46.87 43.16 -43.54
N GLN A 482 47.35 43.24 -42.30
CA GLN A 482 47.08 42.27 -41.25
C GLN A 482 45.64 42.40 -40.72
N GLN A 483 45.12 43.63 -40.65
CA GLN A 483 43.73 43.90 -40.32
C GLN A 483 42.80 43.49 -41.48
N ALA A 484 43.20 43.70 -42.75
CA ALA A 484 42.48 43.24 -43.93
C ALA A 484 42.49 41.71 -44.03
N LYS A 485 43.60 41.04 -43.71
CA LYS A 485 43.68 39.57 -43.61
C LYS A 485 42.79 39.04 -42.48
N ARG A 486 42.84 39.63 -41.28
CA ARG A 486 41.93 39.26 -40.18
C ARG A 486 40.46 39.52 -40.53
N GLN A 487 40.16 40.60 -41.25
CA GLN A 487 38.80 40.88 -41.72
C GLN A 487 38.37 39.90 -42.83
N ALA A 488 39.27 39.49 -43.71
CA ALA A 488 39.01 38.49 -44.74
C ALA A 488 38.84 37.08 -44.14
N GLU A 489 39.70 36.67 -43.20
CA GLU A 489 39.58 35.42 -42.43
C GLU A 489 38.32 35.41 -41.55
N ALA A 490 38.00 36.53 -40.89
CA ALA A 490 36.75 36.67 -40.13
C ALA A 490 35.52 36.66 -41.03
N LYS A 491 35.61 37.19 -42.25
CA LYS A 491 34.54 37.09 -43.26
C LYS A 491 34.41 35.66 -43.78
N ALA A 492 35.51 34.94 -44.02
CA ALA A 492 35.52 33.54 -44.46
C ALA A 492 34.98 32.58 -43.38
N THR A 493 35.41 32.72 -42.12
CA THR A 493 34.89 31.94 -40.99
C THR A 493 33.44 32.28 -40.64
N ARG A 494 33.01 33.54 -40.77
CA ARG A 494 31.56 33.87 -40.72
C ARG A 494 30.80 33.24 -41.88
N ALA A 495 31.40 33.16 -43.06
CA ALA A 495 30.83 32.55 -44.25
C ALA A 495 30.65 31.03 -44.12
N GLU A 496 31.58 30.34 -43.45
CA GLU A 496 31.52 28.91 -43.12
C GLU A 496 30.59 28.64 -41.92
N GLY A 497 30.64 29.48 -40.88
CA GLY A 497 29.73 29.40 -39.74
C GLY A 497 28.26 29.61 -40.15
N PHE A 498 27.98 30.48 -41.12
CA PHE A 498 26.64 30.63 -41.70
C PHE A 498 26.21 29.44 -42.57
N ALA A 499 27.16 28.66 -43.11
CA ALA A 499 26.84 27.44 -43.85
C ALA A 499 26.52 26.28 -42.89
N ALA A 500 27.26 26.16 -41.79
CA ALA A 500 27.01 25.17 -40.73
C ALA A 500 25.68 25.43 -39.98
N LEU A 501 25.37 26.69 -39.66
CA LEU A 501 24.07 27.04 -39.06
C LEU A 501 22.87 26.79 -39.99
N MET A 502 23.07 26.78 -41.31
CA MET A 502 22.01 26.48 -42.27
C MET A 502 21.85 24.97 -42.53
N SER A 503 22.86 24.13 -42.23
CA SER A 503 22.70 22.67 -42.27
C SER A 503 22.03 22.11 -41.01
N ASP A 504 22.17 22.80 -39.87
CA ASP A 504 21.48 22.44 -38.62
C ASP A 504 20.00 22.91 -38.59
N LEU A 505 19.58 23.71 -39.58
CA LEU A 505 18.22 24.24 -39.73
C LEU A 505 17.44 23.60 -40.91
N SER A 506 18.01 22.60 -41.58
CA SER A 506 17.34 21.71 -42.55
C SER A 506 17.17 20.32 -41.97
#